data_AF-A0A7V9VBU0-F1
#
_entry.id   AF-A0A7V9VBU0-F1
#
_cell.length_a   1.000
_cell.length_b   1.000
_cell.length_c   1.000
_cell.angle_alpha   90.00
_cell.angle_beta   90.00
_cell.angle_gamma   90.00
#
_symmetry.space_group_name_H-M   'P 1'
#
loop_
_entity.id
_entity.type
_entity.pdbx_description
1 polymer ?
#
loop_
_entity_poly.entity_id
_entity_poly.type
_entity_poly.pdbx_seq_one_letter_code
_entity_poly.pdbx_strand_id
1 'polypeptide(L)'
;MDNSPRLPFVTLGIAAVAALLTALSYFGRGGNDEPVFSFNELEIGLVALAVTLVIFAVEGLISVVSEGRQLEPGLVPPRLTNPLTVAIIVASLVLFAVSVALGIGLVSDWDVWAIGWLAGVGSILLAVILVFYKEAFVGDEAHFDDRNDGVPW
;
A
#
# COMPACT_ATOMS: atom_id res chain seq x y z
N MET A 1 -12.19 11.20 -24.12
CA MET A 1 -11.21 11.06 -23.03
C MET A 1 -10.55 9.70 -23.18
N ASP A 2 -9.23 9.64 -23.23
CA ASP A 2 -8.48 8.38 -23.31
C ASP A 2 -8.54 7.69 -21.95
N ASN A 3 -9.53 6.81 -21.75
CA ASN A 3 -9.66 5.92 -20.59
C ASN A 3 -8.58 4.82 -20.65
N SER A 4 -7.30 5.23 -20.66
CA SER A 4 -6.19 4.30 -20.76
C SER A 4 -5.73 3.93 -19.34
N PRO A 5 -5.80 2.65 -18.93
CA PRO A 5 -5.37 2.19 -17.61
C PRO A 5 -3.83 2.16 -17.47
N ARG A 6 -3.16 3.25 -17.85
CA ARG A 6 -1.70 3.40 -17.80
C ARG A 6 -1.15 3.24 -16.38
N LEU A 7 -1.75 3.88 -15.37
CA LEU A 7 -1.27 3.79 -13.99
C LEU A 7 -1.36 2.36 -13.40
N PRO A 8 -2.48 1.62 -13.53
CA PRO A 8 -2.54 0.21 -13.15
C PRO A 8 -1.54 -0.68 -13.89
N PHE A 9 -1.31 -0.44 -15.19
CA PHE A 9 -0.34 -1.24 -15.95
C PHE A 9 1.11 -0.92 -15.58
N VAL A 10 1.45 0.34 -15.32
CA VAL A 10 2.78 0.72 -14.85
C VAL A 10 3.05 0.13 -13.47
N THR A 11 2.08 0.16 -12.57
CA THR A 11 2.20 -0.42 -11.23
C THR A 11 2.32 -1.94 -11.26
N LEU A 12 1.60 -2.64 -12.14
CA LEU A 12 1.82 -4.07 -12.42
C LEU A 12 3.23 -4.34 -12.95
N GLY A 13 3.75 -3.50 -13.84
CA GLY A 13 5.11 -3.62 -14.35
C GLY A 13 6.15 -3.52 -13.23
N ILE A 14 6.01 -2.54 -12.34
CA ILE A 14 6.91 -2.36 -11.19
C ILE A 14 6.79 -3.54 -10.22
N ALA A 15 5.56 -4.02 -9.97
CA ALA A 15 5.33 -5.20 -9.12
C ALA A 15 6.02 -6.46 -9.69
N ALA A 16 5.90 -6.68 -11.00
CA ALA A 16 6.56 -7.79 -11.69
C ALA A 16 8.09 -7.70 -11.59
N VAL A 17 8.65 -6.49 -11.70
CA VAL A 17 10.09 -6.26 -11.53
C VAL A 17 10.51 -6.57 -10.09
N ALA A 18 9.77 -6.10 -9.08
CA ALA A 18 10.07 -6.38 -7.67
C ALA A 18 10.00 -7.89 -7.36
N ALA A 19 8.98 -8.58 -7.87
CA ALA A 19 8.85 -10.04 -7.73
C ALA A 19 9.98 -10.79 -8.44
N LEU A 20 10.37 -10.35 -9.64
CA LEU A 20 11.49 -10.94 -10.39
C LEU A 20 12.82 -10.75 -9.66
N LEU A 21 13.08 -9.55 -9.13
CA LEU A 21 14.29 -9.28 -8.34
C LEU A 21 14.37 -10.16 -7.09
N THR A 22 13.24 -10.34 -6.40
CA THR A 22 13.14 -11.25 -5.26
C THR A 22 13.38 -12.70 -5.67
N ALA A 23 12.81 -13.15 -6.79
CA ALA A 23 13.02 -14.51 -7.28
C ALA A 23 14.48 -14.74 -7.66
N LEU A 24 15.11 -13.79 -8.36
CA LEU A 24 16.51 -13.86 -8.75
C LEU A 24 17.44 -13.84 -7.53
N SER A 25 17.15 -13.04 -6.50
CA SER A 25 17.94 -13.05 -5.26
C SER A 25 17.79 -14.38 -4.52
N TYR A 26 16.57 -14.90 -4.44
CA TYR A 26 16.25 -16.14 -3.77
C TYR A 26 16.87 -17.37 -4.45
N PHE A 27 16.69 -17.52 -5.77
CA PHE A 27 17.27 -18.61 -6.54
C PHE A 27 18.78 -18.44 -6.78
N GLY A 28 19.29 -17.21 -6.70
CA GLY A 28 20.72 -16.89 -6.77
C GLY A 28 21.51 -17.31 -5.53
N ARG A 29 20.84 -17.67 -4.41
CA ARG A 29 21.48 -18.17 -3.18
C ARG A 29 21.97 -19.62 -3.26
N GLY A 30 21.93 -20.26 -4.43
CA GLY A 30 22.39 -21.63 -4.61
C GLY A 30 23.81 -21.85 -4.07
N GLY A 31 23.92 -22.43 -2.87
CA GLY A 31 25.22 -22.81 -2.33
C GLY A 31 25.32 -23.20 -0.85
N ASN A 32 24.70 -22.48 0.10
CA ASN A 32 25.13 -22.63 1.50
C ASN A 32 23.95 -22.71 2.47
N ASP A 33 23.79 -23.87 3.13
CA ASP A 33 23.26 -24.19 4.47
C ASP A 33 22.13 -23.37 5.13
N GLU A 34 21.46 -22.48 4.43
CA GLU A 34 20.27 -21.79 4.94
C GLU A 34 19.01 -22.64 4.71
N PRO A 35 18.06 -22.63 5.66
CA PRO A 35 16.83 -23.37 5.51
C PRO A 35 16.09 -22.92 4.25
N VAL A 36 15.56 -23.90 3.51
CA VAL A 36 14.89 -23.78 2.19
C VAL A 36 13.69 -22.82 2.18
N PHE A 37 13.37 -22.16 3.30
CA PHE A 37 12.26 -21.20 3.45
C PHE A 37 12.69 -19.94 4.23
N SER A 38 13.95 -19.53 4.11
CA SER A 38 14.50 -18.28 4.68
C SER A 38 14.41 -17.15 3.65
N PHE A 39 13.57 -16.14 3.90
CA PHE A 39 13.64 -14.87 3.19
C PHE A 39 14.46 -13.88 4.01
N ASN A 40 15.38 -13.15 3.36
CA ASN A 40 16.06 -12.05 4.04
C ASN A 40 15.16 -10.81 4.12
N GLU A 41 15.53 -9.84 4.95
CA GLU A 41 14.75 -8.61 5.15
C GLU A 41 14.44 -7.86 3.85
N LEU A 42 15.40 -7.86 2.91
CA LEU A 42 15.25 -7.23 1.59
C LEU A 42 14.19 -7.94 0.74
N GLU A 43 14.18 -9.27 0.73
CA GLU A 43 13.21 -10.08 -0.01
C GLU A 43 11.82 -9.94 0.59
N ILE A 44 11.70 -9.94 1.92
CA ILE A 44 10.43 -9.67 2.60
C ILE A 44 9.89 -8.29 2.19
N GLY A 45 10.76 -7.27 2.19
CA GLY A 45 10.40 -5.92 1.76
C GLY A 45 9.96 -5.85 0.29
N LEU A 46 10.68 -6.52 -0.62
CA LEU A 46 10.35 -6.55 -2.04
C LEU A 46 9.06 -7.31 -2.34
N VAL A 47 8.81 -8.43 -1.63
CA VAL A 47 7.55 -9.18 -1.74
C VAL A 47 6.39 -8.35 -1.23
N ALA A 48 6.54 -7.71 -0.06
CA ALA A 48 5.51 -6.84 0.50
C ALA A 48 5.19 -5.67 -0.46
N LEU A 49 6.21 -5.04 -1.04
CA LEU A 49 6.04 -3.99 -2.05
C LEU A 49 5.33 -4.52 -3.30
N ALA A 50 5.75 -5.68 -3.83
CA ALA A 50 5.13 -6.28 -5.01
C ALA A 50 3.65 -6.59 -4.78
N VAL A 51 3.29 -7.17 -3.62
CA VAL A 51 1.90 -7.47 -3.25
C VAL A 51 1.09 -6.18 -3.14
N THR A 52 1.64 -5.14 -2.50
CA THR A 52 0.97 -3.84 -2.35
C THR A 52 0.66 -3.21 -3.72
N LEU A 53 1.63 -3.23 -4.63
CA LEU A 53 1.46 -2.71 -5.99
C LEU A 53 0.46 -3.51 -6.82
N VAL A 54 0.42 -4.84 -6.64
CA VAL A 54 -0.60 -5.69 -7.29
C VAL A 54 -1.99 -5.35 -6.78
N ILE A 55 -2.18 -5.19 -5.47
CA ILE A 55 -3.47 -4.80 -4.89
C ILE A 55 -3.91 -3.46 -5.45
N PHE A 56 -3.03 -2.45 -5.43
CA PHE A 56 -3.31 -1.14 -6.00
C PHE A 56 -3.69 -1.21 -7.49
N ALA A 57 -2.97 -2.00 -8.28
CA ALA A 57 -3.27 -2.16 -9.69
C ALA A 57 -4.60 -2.88 -9.94
N VAL A 58 -4.92 -3.89 -9.14
CA VAL A 58 -6.20 -4.61 -9.20
C VAL A 58 -7.35 -3.67 -8.85
N GLU A 59 -7.23 -2.89 -7.76
CA GLU A 59 -8.22 -1.87 -7.40
C GLU A 59 -8.39 -0.82 -8.50
N GLY A 60 -7.28 -0.34 -9.09
CA GLY A 60 -7.31 0.60 -10.20
C GLY A 60 -7.93 0.01 -11.48
N LEU A 61 -7.71 -1.27 -11.77
CA LEU A 61 -8.37 -1.96 -12.88
C LEU A 61 -9.86 -2.14 -12.63
N ILE A 62 -10.24 -2.53 -11.41
CA ILE A 62 -11.65 -2.64 -11.01
C ILE A 62 -12.33 -1.29 -11.18
N SER A 63 -11.75 -0.20 -10.67
CA SER A 63 -12.25 1.17 -10.84
C SER A 63 -12.48 1.53 -12.31
N VAL A 64 -11.53 1.22 -13.20
CA VAL A 64 -11.68 1.51 -14.64
C VAL A 64 -12.80 0.67 -15.26
N VAL A 65 -12.95 -0.59 -14.86
CA VAL A 65 -13.97 -1.50 -15.41
C VAL A 65 -15.37 -1.19 -14.86
N SER A 66 -15.51 -0.89 -13.56
CA SER A 66 -16.80 -0.66 -12.91
C SER A 66 -17.29 0.78 -13.05
N GLU A 67 -16.39 1.76 -13.01
CA GLU A 67 -16.74 3.19 -12.95
C GLU A 67 -16.32 3.96 -14.20
N GLY A 68 -15.61 3.31 -15.14
CA GLY A 68 -15.17 3.92 -16.40
C GLY A 68 -14.13 5.03 -16.20
N ARG A 69 -13.55 5.15 -14.99
CA ARG A 69 -12.67 6.24 -14.57
C ARG A 69 -11.41 5.67 -13.90
N GLN A 70 -10.30 6.34 -14.16
CA GLN A 70 -9.02 6.04 -13.53
C GLN A 70 -8.93 6.74 -12.17
N LEU A 71 -8.27 6.12 -11.19
CA LEU A 71 -7.96 6.76 -9.91
C LEU A 71 -7.01 7.95 -10.17
N GLU A 72 -7.51 9.17 -10.01
CA GLU A 72 -6.72 10.41 -10.11
C GLU A 72 -6.40 10.97 -8.72
N PRO A 73 -5.23 11.63 -8.54
CA PRO A 73 -4.94 12.36 -7.31
C PRO A 73 -5.94 13.50 -7.12
N GLY A 74 -6.64 13.53 -5.98
CA GLY A 74 -7.62 14.59 -5.67
C GLY A 74 -6.97 15.98 -5.68
N LEU A 75 -7.65 16.94 -6.31
CA LEU A 75 -7.23 18.35 -6.45
C LEU A 75 -7.90 19.28 -5.42
N VAL A 76 -8.62 18.72 -4.44
CA VAL A 76 -9.47 19.45 -3.49
C VAL A 76 -8.64 19.98 -2.31
N PRO A 77 -8.93 21.20 -1.81
CA PRO A 77 -8.30 21.70 -0.60
C PRO A 77 -8.65 20.81 0.62
N PRO A 78 -7.69 20.62 1.56
CA PRO A 78 -7.86 19.68 2.66
C PRO A 78 -9.03 20.04 3.59
N ARG A 79 -9.84 19.03 3.94
CA ARG A 79 -10.94 19.10 4.91
C ARG A 79 -10.50 18.62 6.29
N LEU A 80 -9.40 19.18 6.78
CA LEU A 80 -8.88 18.89 8.12
C LEU A 80 -9.90 19.31 9.20
N THR A 81 -10.60 18.34 9.77
CA THR A 81 -11.44 18.55 10.95
C THR A 81 -10.63 18.25 12.21
N ASN A 82 -10.86 19.00 13.30
CA ASN A 82 -10.22 18.76 14.60
C ASN A 82 -10.26 17.28 15.07
N PRO A 83 -11.37 16.53 14.98
CA PRO A 83 -11.39 15.11 15.38
C PRO A 83 -10.54 14.22 14.47
N LEU A 84 -10.50 14.49 13.16
CA LEU A 84 -9.70 13.71 12.21
C LEU A 84 -8.19 13.92 12.42
N THR A 85 -7.79 15.17 12.70
CA THR A 85 -6.40 15.49 13.09
C THR A 85 -5.98 14.75 14.36
N VAL A 86 -6.85 14.72 15.38
CA VAL A 86 -6.59 13.97 16.62
C VAL A 86 -6.47 12.47 16.35
N ALA A 87 -7.34 11.90 15.50
CA ALA A 87 -7.30 10.50 15.13
C ALA A 87 -5.98 10.14 14.41
N ILE A 88 -5.51 10.98 13.48
CA ILE A 88 -4.21 10.81 12.79
C ILE A 88 -3.06 10.85 13.79
N ILE A 89 -3.04 11.82 14.72
CA ILE A 89 -1.97 11.95 15.71
C ILE A 89 -1.94 10.71 16.62
N VAL A 90 -3.10 10.29 17.15
CA VAL A 90 -3.18 9.12 18.04
C VAL A 90 -2.76 7.86 17.30
N ALA A 91 -3.28 7.61 16.10
CA ALA A 91 -2.89 6.45 15.30
C ALA A 91 -1.39 6.46 14.98
N SER A 92 -0.80 7.63 14.68
CA SER A 92 0.64 7.76 14.41
C SER A 92 1.49 7.48 15.64
N LEU A 93 1.07 7.94 16.83
CA LEU A 93 1.77 7.66 18.09
C LEU A 93 1.72 6.17 18.43
N VAL A 94 0.57 5.53 18.24
CA VAL A 94 0.44 4.09 18.45
C VAL A 94 1.29 3.31 17.43
N LEU A 95 1.25 3.70 16.15
CA LEU A 95 2.10 3.09 15.12
C LEU A 95 3.58 3.24 15.46
N PHE A 96 4.00 4.41 15.94
CA PHE A 96 5.38 4.63 16.38
C PHE A 96 5.76 3.69 17.54
N ALA A 97 4.89 3.56 18.56
CA ALA A 97 5.13 2.64 19.66
C ALA A 97 5.22 1.17 19.20
N VAL A 98 4.36 0.76 18.27
CA VAL A 98 4.40 -0.58 17.66
C VAL A 98 5.70 -0.79 16.88
N SER A 99 6.14 0.19 16.08
CA SER A 99 7.41 0.11 15.34
C SER A 99 8.62 0.00 16.27
N VAL A 100 8.64 0.76 17.38
CA VAL A 100 9.69 0.65 18.40
C VAL A 100 9.67 -0.73 19.06
N ALA A 101 8.49 -1.23 19.44
CA ALA A 101 8.35 -2.57 20.02
C ALA A 101 8.81 -3.67 19.05
N LEU A 102 8.52 -3.52 17.76
CA LEU A 102 8.94 -4.44 16.71
C LEU A 102 10.46 -4.42 16.54
N GLY A 103 11.08 -3.23 16.54
CA GLY A 103 12.54 -3.09 16.52
C GLY A 103 13.22 -3.72 17.75
N ILE A 104 12.66 -3.52 18.95
CA ILE A 104 13.15 -4.17 20.17
C ILE A 104 12.97 -5.69 20.09
N GLY A 105 11.83 -6.14 19.60
CA GLY A 105 11.51 -7.56 19.48
C GLY A 105 12.43 -8.30 18.50
N LEU A 106 12.81 -7.65 17.40
CA LEU A 106 13.81 -8.18 16.47
C LEU A 106 15.20 -8.30 17.10
N VAL A 107 15.64 -7.29 17.85
CA VAL A 107 16.97 -7.31 18.51
C VAL A 107 17.02 -8.29 19.69
N SER A 108 15.88 -8.54 20.32
CA SER A 108 15.78 -9.36 21.54
C SER A 108 15.32 -10.80 21.27
N ASP A 109 15.35 -11.27 20.01
CA ASP A 109 14.88 -12.59 19.58
C ASP A 109 13.49 -12.96 20.12
N TRP A 110 12.53 -12.04 19.98
CA TRP A 110 11.14 -12.33 20.32
C TRP A 110 10.58 -13.43 19.42
N ASP A 111 9.63 -14.17 19.99
CA ASP A 111 8.99 -15.26 19.27
C ASP A 111 8.30 -14.76 17.99
N VAL A 112 8.39 -15.55 16.92
CA VAL A 112 7.95 -15.17 15.56
C VAL A 112 6.48 -14.77 15.53
N TRP A 113 5.65 -15.40 16.38
CA TRP A 113 4.24 -15.04 16.49
C TRP A 113 4.04 -13.64 17.06
N ALA A 114 4.88 -13.19 18.00
CA ALA A 114 4.78 -11.87 18.61
C ALA A 114 5.21 -10.79 17.63
N ILE A 115 6.28 -11.04 16.88
CA ILE A 115 6.74 -10.18 15.78
C ILE A 115 5.67 -10.09 14.69
N GLY A 116 5.09 -11.22 14.30
CA GLY A 116 4.01 -11.27 13.30
C GLY A 116 2.76 -10.50 13.73
N TRP A 117 2.36 -10.61 15.01
CA TRP A 117 1.25 -9.82 15.55
C TRP A 117 1.53 -8.32 15.53
N LEU A 118 2.72 -7.88 15.97
CA LEU A 118 3.11 -6.48 15.94
C LEU A 118 3.18 -5.94 14.51
N ALA A 119 3.73 -6.71 13.57
CA ALA A 119 3.76 -6.35 12.17
C ALA A 119 2.34 -6.19 11.61
N GLY A 120 1.44 -7.15 11.89
CA GLY A 120 0.05 -7.09 11.45
C GLY A 120 -0.72 -5.89 12.02
N VAL A 121 -0.57 -5.61 13.31
CA VAL A 121 -1.16 -4.42 13.96
C VAL A 121 -0.58 -3.14 13.36
N GLY A 122 0.73 -3.10 13.11
CA GLY A 122 1.40 -1.97 12.45
C GLY A 122 0.85 -1.72 11.04
N SER A 123 0.63 -2.78 10.24
CA SER A 123 0.03 -2.67 8.91
C SER A 123 -1.40 -2.14 8.96
N ILE A 124 -2.22 -2.59 9.92
CA ILE A 124 -3.59 -2.09 10.10
C ILE A 124 -3.57 -0.60 10.49
N LEU A 125 -2.71 -0.21 11.43
CA LEU A 125 -2.57 1.18 11.85
C LEU A 125 -2.11 2.09 10.70
N LEU A 126 -1.17 1.61 9.88
CA LEU A 126 -0.74 2.32 8.69
C LEU A 126 -1.90 2.50 7.70
N ALA A 127 -2.66 1.43 7.43
CA ALA A 127 -3.85 1.52 6.57
C ALA A 127 -4.88 2.52 7.10
N VAL A 128 -5.14 2.52 8.41
CA VAL A 128 -6.05 3.49 9.06
C VAL A 128 -5.55 4.93 8.88
N ILE A 129 -4.25 5.18 9.08
CA ILE A 129 -3.66 6.51 8.86
C ILE A 129 -3.82 6.94 7.40
N LEU A 130 -3.62 6.03 6.45
CA LEU A 130 -3.81 6.33 5.02
C LEU A 130 -5.27 6.65 4.69
N VAL A 131 -6.24 5.96 5.29
CA VAL A 131 -7.66 6.27 5.15
C VAL A 131 -7.98 7.64 5.74
N PHE A 132 -7.50 7.95 6.95
CA PHE A 132 -7.69 9.28 7.55
C PHE A 132 -7.01 10.37 6.74
N TYR A 133 -5.84 10.10 6.17
CA TYR A 133 -5.14 11.00 5.28
C TYR A 133 -5.93 11.25 4.00
N LYS A 134 -6.47 10.19 3.38
CA LYS A 134 -7.38 10.29 2.23
C LYS A 134 -8.56 11.19 2.58
N GLU A 135 -9.23 10.94 3.70
CA GLU A 135 -10.39 11.74 4.13
C GLU A 135 -10.02 13.20 4.42
N ALA A 136 -8.86 13.43 5.04
CA ALA A 136 -8.40 14.75 5.45
C ALA A 136 -7.93 15.62 4.27
N PHE A 137 -7.25 15.01 3.30
CA PHE A 137 -6.50 15.75 2.28
C PHE A 137 -6.98 15.51 0.85
N VAL A 138 -7.61 14.37 0.56
CA VAL A 138 -8.08 14.01 -0.79
C VAL A 138 -9.59 14.22 -0.90
N GLY A 139 -10.35 13.89 0.15
CA GLY A 139 -11.80 13.97 0.21
C GLY A 139 -12.49 12.88 -0.63
N ASP A 140 -13.70 12.48 -0.22
CA ASP A 140 -14.60 11.66 -1.05
C ASP A 140 -15.46 12.58 -1.92
N GLU A 141 -15.14 12.68 -3.21
CA GLU A 141 -16.06 13.22 -4.21
C GLU A 141 -16.19 12.24 -5.38
N ALA A 142 -17.41 11.72 -5.56
CA ALA A 142 -17.84 11.24 -6.87
C ALA A 142 -17.95 12.47 -7.77
N HIS A 143 -16.90 12.78 -8.52
CA HIS A 143 -16.95 13.85 -9.51
C HIS A 143 -17.82 13.37 -10.67
N PHE A 144 -19.05 13.85 -10.78
CA PHE A 144 -19.82 13.73 -12.02
C PHE A 144 -19.30 14.77 -12.99
N ASP A 145 -18.16 14.49 -13.59
CA ASP A 145 -17.65 15.31 -14.69
C ASP A 145 -18.63 15.20 -15.85
N ASP A 146 -19.15 16.34 -16.31
CA ASP A 146 -20.12 16.39 -17.40
C ASP A 146 -19.53 15.72 -18.64
N ARG A 147 -20.29 14.80 -19.21
CA ARG A 147 -19.90 14.01 -20.38
C ARG A 147 -19.73 14.93 -21.60
N ASN A 148 -18.50 15.40 -21.85
CA ASN A 148 -18.19 16.27 -22.98
C ASN A 148 -17.75 15.47 -24.22
N ASP A 149 -18.59 14.52 -24.63
CA ASP A 149 -18.38 13.69 -25.83
C ASP A 149 -19.26 14.12 -27.01
N GLY A 150 -19.96 15.26 -26.88
CA GLY A 150 -20.85 15.79 -27.91
C GLY A 150 -22.16 15.01 -28.08
N VAL A 151 -22.44 14.05 -27.18
CA VAL A 151 -23.70 13.30 -27.18
C VAL A 151 -24.68 14.01 -26.23
N PRO A 152 -25.87 14.41 -26.68
CA PRO A 152 -26.78 15.25 -25.89
C PRO A 152 -27.60 14.43 -24.89
N TRP A 153 -26.95 13.59 -24.07
CA TRP A 153 -27.53 12.94 -22.87
C TRP A 153 -26.48 12.07 -22.15
#